data_AF-A0A2A7U734-F1
#
_entry.id   AF-A0A2A7U734-F1
#
_cell.length_a   1.000
_cell.length_b   1.000
_cell.length_c   1.000
_cell.angle_alpha   90.00
_cell.angle_beta   90.00
_cell.angle_gamma   90.00
#
_symmetry.space_group_name_H-M   'P 1'
#
loop_
_entity.id
_entity.type
_entity.pdbx_description
1 polymer ?
#
loop_
_entity_poly.entity_id
_entity_poly.type
_entity_poly.pdbx_seq_one_letter_code
_entity_poly.pdbx_strand_id
1 'polypeptide(L)'
;MFGNHKYPIDIPAVAQAAARYEVALELNNSSFSHSRVGSADNCRAIAAAVRDAGGWLSLGSDAHIAFDMGNFSHCISILNEVNFPPERVLNASARRVLDFLQRRGHRAIPEFAAW
;
A
#
# COMPACT_ATOMS: atom_id res chain seq x y z
N MET A 1 -11.06 -1.84 -3.19
CA MET A 1 -10.24 -1.32 -2.07
C MET A 1 -10.50 -2.17 -0.83
N PHE A 2 -9.46 -2.76 -0.25
CA PHE A 2 -9.56 -3.79 0.81
C PHE A 2 -10.10 -3.28 2.17
N GLY A 3 -10.10 -1.96 2.40
CA GLY A 3 -10.68 -1.34 3.60
C GLY A 3 -12.20 -1.12 3.57
N ASN A 4 -12.88 -1.57 2.52
CA ASN A 4 -14.32 -1.37 2.34
C ASN A 4 -15.13 -2.49 3.00
N HIS A 5 -15.90 -2.16 4.04
CA HIS A 5 -16.79 -3.09 4.74
C HIS A 5 -17.81 -3.83 3.84
N LYS A 6 -18.09 -3.32 2.64
CA LYS A 6 -18.95 -4.01 1.67
C LYS A 6 -18.30 -5.27 1.08
N TYR A 7 -16.99 -5.44 1.24
CA TYR A 7 -16.22 -6.60 0.77
C TYR A 7 -15.44 -7.18 1.95
N PRO A 8 -16.09 -7.95 2.84
CA PRO A 8 -15.42 -8.59 3.95
C PRO A 8 -14.35 -9.56 3.42
N ILE A 9 -13.14 -9.45 3.94
CA ILE A 9 -12.01 -10.30 3.61
C ILE A 9 -11.41 -10.89 4.88
N ASP A 10 -10.80 -12.06 4.76
CA ASP A 10 -9.88 -12.58 5.77
C ASP A 10 -8.54 -11.84 5.61
N ILE A 11 -8.34 -10.80 6.41
CA ILE A 11 -7.15 -9.92 6.33
C ILE A 11 -5.86 -10.72 6.50
N PRO A 12 -5.69 -11.58 7.54
CA PRO A 12 -4.51 -12.44 7.66
C PRO A 12 -4.25 -13.32 6.43
N ALA A 13 -5.27 -14.02 5.92
CA ALA A 13 -5.10 -14.92 4.78
C ALA A 13 -4.71 -14.15 3.51
N VAL A 14 -5.33 -12.98 3.28
CA VAL A 14 -5.00 -12.11 2.15
C VAL A 14 -3.58 -11.55 2.27
N ALA A 15 -3.17 -11.10 3.46
CA ALA A 15 -1.82 -10.58 3.68
C ALA A 15 -0.75 -11.66 3.46
N GLN A 16 -0.98 -12.90 3.94
CA GLN A 16 -0.08 -14.03 3.70
C GLN A 16 0.01 -14.40 2.22
N ALA A 17 -1.13 -14.46 1.53
CA ALA A 17 -1.15 -14.72 0.09
C ALA A 17 -0.41 -13.61 -0.68
N ALA A 18 -0.65 -12.35 -0.32
CA ALA A 18 0.01 -11.20 -0.94
C ALA A 18 1.53 -11.26 -0.77
N ALA A 19 2.01 -11.57 0.44
CA ALA A 19 3.44 -11.76 0.69
C ALA A 19 4.01 -12.94 -0.12
N ARG A 20 3.31 -14.08 -0.16
CA ARG A 20 3.75 -15.29 -0.88
C ARG A 20 3.87 -15.08 -2.39
N TYR A 21 2.95 -14.33 -2.99
CA TYR A 21 2.92 -14.11 -4.44
C TYR A 21 3.57 -12.79 -4.87
N GLU A 22 4.32 -12.14 -3.98
CA GLU A 22 4.94 -10.84 -4.21
C GLU A 22 3.95 -9.81 -4.78
N VAL A 23 2.77 -9.73 -4.17
CA VAL A 23 1.73 -8.74 -4.47
C VAL A 23 1.76 -7.66 -3.39
N ALA A 24 1.83 -6.39 -3.80
CA ALA A 24 1.69 -5.29 -2.87
C ALA A 24 0.21 -5.01 -2.59
N LEU A 25 -0.14 -4.79 -1.33
CA LEU A 25 -1.47 -4.33 -0.95
C LEU A 25 -1.49 -2.80 -0.88
N GLU A 26 -2.59 -2.21 -1.34
CA GLU A 26 -2.77 -0.77 -1.35
C GLU A 26 -3.29 -0.27 0.00
N LEU A 27 -2.60 0.74 0.55
CA LEU A 27 -3.11 1.61 1.60
C LEU A 27 -3.53 2.93 0.97
N ASN A 28 -4.84 3.16 0.93
CA ASN A 28 -5.43 4.24 0.14
C ASN A 28 -5.88 5.40 1.03
N ASN A 29 -5.40 6.61 0.73
CA ASN A 29 -5.61 7.83 1.52
C ASN A 29 -7.05 8.38 1.42
N SER A 30 -7.81 8.09 0.35
CA SER A 30 -9.22 8.50 0.24
C SER A 30 -10.16 7.69 1.16
N SER A 31 -9.66 6.58 1.70
CA SER A 31 -10.33 5.82 2.77
C SER A 31 -10.54 6.64 4.05
N PHE A 32 -9.92 7.82 4.16
CA PHE A 32 -9.95 8.64 5.37
C PHE A 32 -10.78 9.92 5.22
N SER A 33 -10.96 10.43 4.00
CA SER A 33 -11.73 11.65 3.73
C SER A 33 -13.17 11.39 3.29
N HIS A 34 -13.42 10.31 2.54
CA HIS A 34 -14.73 10.00 1.98
C HIS A 34 -15.32 8.67 2.42
N SER A 35 -14.57 7.85 3.16
CA SER A 35 -15.03 6.52 3.55
C SER A 35 -15.64 6.48 4.95
N ARG A 36 -16.69 5.67 5.01
CA ARG A 36 -17.60 5.48 6.13
C ARG A 36 -16.85 5.07 7.41
N VAL A 37 -17.39 5.45 8.56
CA VAL A 37 -16.91 5.09 9.91
C VAL A 37 -16.42 3.62 9.95
N GLY A 38 -15.18 3.42 10.41
CA GLY A 38 -14.53 2.10 10.56
C GLY A 38 -13.51 1.72 9.47
N SER A 39 -13.42 2.45 8.35
CA SER A 39 -12.44 2.13 7.29
C SER A 39 -10.99 2.26 7.78
N ALA A 40 -10.75 3.20 8.70
CA ALA A 40 -9.44 3.40 9.32
C ALA A 40 -8.95 2.19 10.13
N ASP A 41 -9.83 1.52 10.86
CA ASP A 41 -9.47 0.35 11.66
C ASP A 41 -9.12 -0.85 10.78
N ASN A 42 -9.84 -1.04 9.66
CA ASN A 42 -9.47 -2.04 8.67
C ASN A 42 -8.13 -1.72 8.01
N CYS A 43 -7.86 -0.45 7.68
CA CYS A 43 -6.57 -0.04 7.12
C CYS A 43 -5.41 -0.32 8.09
N ARG A 44 -5.59 -0.07 9.38
CA ARG A 44 -4.62 -0.44 10.43
C ARG A 44 -4.43 -1.96 10.51
N ALA A 45 -5.52 -2.72 10.51
CA ALA A 45 -5.47 -4.18 10.55
C ALA A 45 -4.74 -4.76 9.33
N ILE A 46 -4.99 -4.23 8.13
CA ILE A 46 -4.30 -4.63 6.90
C ILE A 46 -2.81 -4.27 6.99
N ALA A 47 -2.46 -3.05 7.41
CA ALA A 47 -1.07 -2.64 7.55
C ALA A 47 -0.30 -3.53 8.55
N ALA A 48 -0.90 -3.83 9.70
CA ALA A 48 -0.32 -4.74 10.69
C ALA A 48 -0.17 -6.17 10.14
N ALA A 49 -1.19 -6.70 9.46
CA ALA A 49 -1.13 -8.04 8.88
C ALA A 49 -0.06 -8.15 7.77
N VAL A 50 0.09 -7.13 6.93
CA VAL A 50 1.14 -7.10 5.90
C VAL A 50 2.52 -7.00 6.52
N ARG A 51 2.67 -6.21 7.59
CA ARG A 51 3.92 -6.14 8.37
C ARG A 51 4.30 -7.52 8.87
N ASP A 52 3.37 -8.19 9.54
CA ASP A 52 3.60 -9.50 10.17
C ASP A 52 3.85 -10.60 9.12
N ALA A 53 3.23 -10.49 7.93
CA ALA A 53 3.46 -11.38 6.80
C ALA A 53 4.75 -11.06 6.01
N GLY A 54 5.42 -9.92 6.27
CA GLY A 54 6.60 -9.48 5.51
C GLY A 54 6.31 -9.06 4.07
N GLY A 55 5.07 -8.67 3.77
CA GLY A 55 4.62 -8.27 2.43
C GLY A 55 5.01 -6.84 2.05
N TRP A 56 4.48 -6.36 0.93
CA TRP A 56 4.72 -5.01 0.42
C TRP A 56 3.46 -4.13 0.55
N LEU A 57 3.65 -2.85 0.88
CA LEU A 57 2.59 -1.85 0.79
C LEU A 57 2.84 -0.85 -0.33
N SER A 58 1.76 -0.49 -1.02
CA SER A 58 1.70 0.62 -1.98
C SER A 58 0.79 1.71 -1.42
N LEU A 59 1.24 2.96 -1.45
CA LEU A 59 0.46 4.11 -1.02
C LEU A 59 -0.24 4.75 -2.23
N GLY A 60 -1.54 4.95 -2.13
CA GLY A 60 -2.34 5.64 -3.15
C GLY A 60 -3.04 6.84 -2.54
N SER A 61 -2.92 8.03 -3.15
CA SER A 61 -3.68 9.20 -2.68
C SER A 61 -5.12 9.21 -3.20
N ASP A 62 -5.39 8.47 -4.28
CA ASP A 62 -6.70 8.37 -4.96
C ASP A 62 -7.31 9.76 -5.24
N ALA A 63 -6.43 10.64 -5.67
CA ALA A 63 -6.72 12.02 -5.95
C ALA A 63 -7.61 12.14 -7.19
N HIS A 64 -8.80 12.72 -7.02
CA HIS A 64 -9.71 13.04 -8.13
C HIS A 64 -9.40 14.41 -8.77
N ILE A 65 -8.52 15.19 -8.14
CA ILE A 65 -7.95 16.46 -8.65
C ILE A 65 -6.45 16.49 -8.39
N ALA A 66 -5.68 17.15 -9.26
CA ALA A 66 -4.21 17.17 -9.17
C ALA A 66 -3.67 17.78 -7.85
N PHE A 67 -4.45 18.64 -7.19
CA PHE A 67 -4.07 19.25 -5.92
C PHE A 67 -3.93 18.24 -4.76
N ASP A 68 -4.59 17.09 -4.83
CA ASP A 68 -4.52 16.04 -3.82
C ASP A 68 -3.50 14.93 -4.18
N MET A 69 -2.81 15.08 -5.31
CA MET A 69 -1.80 14.13 -5.76
C MET A 69 -0.62 14.11 -4.77
N GLY A 70 -0.28 12.93 -4.25
CA GLY A 70 0.86 12.76 -3.35
C GLY A 70 0.59 13.12 -1.89
N ASN A 71 -0.65 13.48 -1.52
CA ASN A 71 -1.01 13.62 -0.11
C ASN A 71 -1.17 12.22 0.53
N PHE A 72 -0.17 11.81 1.32
CA PHE A 72 -0.15 10.52 2.01
C PHE A 72 -0.18 10.66 3.55
N SER A 73 -0.57 11.83 4.06
CA SER A 73 -0.46 12.17 5.48
C SER A 73 -1.14 11.16 6.40
N HIS A 74 -2.33 10.67 6.02
CA HIS A 74 -3.05 9.65 6.81
C HIS A 74 -2.40 8.28 6.71
N CYS A 75 -1.97 7.89 5.51
CA CYS A 75 -1.22 6.65 5.31
C CYS A 75 0.04 6.62 6.19
N ILE A 76 0.83 7.70 6.20
CA ILE A 76 2.05 7.81 7.01
C ILE A 76 1.73 7.68 8.50
N SER A 77 0.65 8.32 8.99
CA SER A 77 0.23 8.19 10.39
C SER A 77 -0.02 6.73 10.77
N ILE A 78 -0.76 5.97 9.95
CA ILE A 78 -1.03 4.55 10.22
C ILE A 78 0.23 3.71 10.19
N LEU A 79 1.09 3.92 9.19
CA LEU A 79 2.36 3.20 9.11
C LEU A 79 3.20 3.41 10.38
N ASN A 80 3.22 4.64 10.92
CA ASN A 80 3.91 4.94 12.16
C ASN A 80 3.23 4.26 13.37
N GLU A 81 1.90 4.30 13.46
CA GLU A 81 1.14 3.66 14.54
C GLU A 81 1.38 2.15 14.61
N VAL A 82 1.50 1.48 13.45
CA VAL A 82 1.76 0.03 13.39
C VAL A 82 3.25 -0.31 13.32
N ASN A 83 4.16 0.67 13.43
CA ASN A 83 5.61 0.49 13.25
C ASN A 83 5.95 -0.31 11.98
N PHE A 84 5.36 0.09 10.84
CA PHE A 84 5.54 -0.60 9.57
C PHE A 84 6.96 -0.36 9.03
N PRO A 85 7.67 -1.42 8.58
CA PRO A 85 9.03 -1.29 8.07
C PRO A 85 9.07 -0.41 6.80
N PRO A 86 9.75 0.74 6.81
CA PRO A 86 9.78 1.66 5.66
C PRO A 86 10.42 1.03 4.42
N GLU A 87 11.29 0.04 4.57
CA GLU A 87 11.88 -0.74 3.48
C GLU A 87 10.86 -1.60 2.71
N ARG A 88 9.68 -1.85 3.29
CA ARG A 88 8.58 -2.61 2.66
C ARG A 88 7.49 -1.72 2.04
N VAL A 89 7.72 -0.41 1.97
CA VAL A 89 6.81 0.53 1.30
C VAL A 89 7.33 0.84 -0.11
N LEU A 90 6.57 0.53 -1.16
CA LEU A 90 7.03 0.72 -2.54
C LEU A 90 7.28 2.19 -2.89
N ASN A 91 6.43 3.10 -2.41
CA ASN A 91 6.45 4.53 -2.76
C ASN A 91 7.65 5.31 -2.20
N ALA A 92 8.55 4.67 -1.44
CA ALA A 92 9.71 5.35 -0.89
C ALA A 92 10.72 5.81 -1.96
N SER A 93 10.76 5.15 -3.12
CA SER A 93 11.53 5.62 -4.28
C SER A 93 10.99 5.05 -5.58
N ALA A 94 11.19 5.76 -6.69
CA ALA A 94 10.81 5.26 -8.00
C ALA A 94 11.58 3.97 -8.36
N ARG A 95 12.88 3.92 -8.03
CA ARG A 95 13.72 2.73 -8.21
C ARG A 95 13.11 1.47 -7.56
N ARG A 96 12.58 1.59 -6.35
CA ARG A 96 11.96 0.46 -5.64
C ARG A 96 10.72 -0.07 -6.34
N VAL A 97 9.90 0.81 -6.91
CA VAL A 97 8.76 0.42 -7.75
C VAL A 97 9.23 -0.31 -9.00
N LEU A 98 10.24 0.21 -9.69
CA LEU A 98 10.80 -0.41 -10.89
C LEU A 98 11.40 -1.80 -10.60
N ASP A 99 12.17 -1.94 -9.52
CA ASP A 99 12.74 -3.22 -9.09
C ASP A 99 11.67 -4.24 -8.71
N PHE A 100 10.59 -3.79 -8.06
CA PHE A 100 9.44 -4.63 -7.75
C PHE A 100 8.76 -5.15 -9.03
N LEU A 101 8.53 -4.28 -10.01
CA LEU A 101 7.94 -4.67 -11.30
C LEU A 101 8.86 -5.62 -12.08
N GLN A 102 10.18 -5.41 -12.05
CA GLN A 102 11.13 -6.32 -12.72
C GLN A 102 11.15 -7.70 -12.09
N ARG A 103 11.11 -7.81 -10.75
CA ARG A 103 10.96 -9.11 -10.05
C ARG A 103 9.69 -9.85 -10.46
N ARG A 104 8.64 -9.11 -10.78
CA ARG A 104 7.36 -9.62 -11.29
C ARG A 104 7.36 -9.96 -12.78
N GLY A 105 8.50 -9.88 -13.46
CA GLY A 105 8.68 -10.26 -14.86
C GLY A 105 8.46 -9.12 -15.87
N HIS A 106 8.28 -7.88 -15.43
CA HIS A 106 8.22 -6.74 -16.33
C HIS A 106 9.62 -6.39 -16.88
N ARG A 107 9.69 -5.97 -18.14
CA ARG A 107 10.95 -5.53 -18.76
C ARG A 107 11.43 -4.24 -18.09
N ALA A 108 12.74 -4.09 -18.01
CA ALA A 108 13.34 -2.81 -17.63
C ALA A 108 12.92 -1.71 -18.62
N ILE A 109 12.69 -0.50 -18.10
CA ILE A 109 12.31 0.69 -18.86
C ILE A 109 13.57 1.57 -18.92
N PRO A 110 14.31 1.59 -20.04
CA PRO A 110 15.58 2.30 -20.15
C PRO A 110 15.49 3.81 -19.85
N GLU A 111 14.34 4.42 -20.16
CA GLU A 111 14.06 5.84 -19.96
C GLU A 111 14.09 6.24 -18.47
N PHE A 112 13.86 5.28 -17.57
CA PHE A 112 13.90 5.49 -16.11
C PHE A 112 15.19 4.96 -15.46
N ALA A 113 16.22 4.64 -16.24
CA ALA A 113 17.47 4.08 -15.69
C ALA A 113 18.22 5.04 -14.75
N ALA A 114 18.00 6.35 -14.88
CA ALA A 114 18.65 7.40 -14.09
C ALA A 114 17.90 7.76 -12.79
N TRP A 115 16.79 7.08 -12.49
CA TRP A 115 15.93 7.34 -11.33
C TRP A 115 16.22 6.38 -10.15
#